data_AF-A0A383UV11-F1
#
_entry.id   AF-A0A383UV11-F1
#
_cell.length_a   1.000
_cell.length_b   1.000
_cell.length_c   1.000
_cell.angle_alpha   90.00
_cell.angle_beta   90.00
_cell.angle_gamma   90.00
#
_symmetry.space_group_name_H-M   'P 1'
#
loop_
_entity.id
_entity.type
_entity.pdbx_description
1 polymer ?
#
loop_
_entity_poly.entity_id
_entity_poly.type
_entity_poly.pdbx_seq_one_letter_code
_entity_poly.pdbx_strand_id
1 'polypeptide(L)'
;MKNLSLVSVMVLLGIFTPALATLNYNCGDELVYGSRIESELNIGFNQARAQGMHSGIYNASESYGSRTFEVSSVSRSSVRFSVTVHFNSDKIITKVMAEINGEQVRCDPKGVHEGGYQ
;
A
#
# COMPACT_ATOMS: atom_id res chain seq x y z
N MET A 1 50.57 -33.08 13.63
CA MET A 1 49.67 -32.91 12.48
C MET A 1 48.32 -32.49 13.06
N LYS A 2 47.99 -31.20 13.22
CA LYS A 2 47.54 -30.21 12.22
C LYS A 2 46.39 -30.73 11.34
N ASN A 3 45.17 -30.27 11.66
CA ASN A 3 44.21 -29.57 10.80
C ASN A 3 42.76 -29.98 11.12
N LEU A 4 42.01 -29.10 11.76
CA LEU A 4 41.12 -28.09 11.13
C LEU A 4 39.86 -28.79 10.57
N SER A 5 38.71 -28.62 11.22
CA SER A 5 37.72 -27.58 10.89
C SER A 5 36.41 -28.34 10.51
N LEU A 6 35.17 -27.87 10.59
CA LEU A 6 34.53 -26.56 10.50
C LEU A 6 33.21 -26.66 11.32
N VAL A 7 32.90 -25.71 12.20
CA VAL A 7 32.04 -24.53 11.93
C VAL A 7 30.54 -24.87 11.76
N SER A 8 29.78 -24.39 12.74
CA SER A 8 28.50 -23.66 12.65
C SER A 8 27.36 -24.23 11.77
N VAL A 9 26.26 -24.57 12.43
CA VAL A 9 24.92 -24.24 11.93
C VAL A 9 24.16 -23.47 13.03
N MET A 10 24.76 -22.38 13.52
CA MET A 10 23.93 -21.21 13.84
C MET A 10 23.56 -20.60 12.51
N VAL A 11 22.29 -20.75 12.12
CA VAL A 11 21.39 -19.72 11.55
C VAL A 11 20.11 -20.50 11.27
N LEU A 12 19.32 -20.75 12.31
CA LEU A 12 17.89 -20.99 12.13
C LEU A 12 17.29 -19.65 11.71
N LEU A 13 17.40 -19.44 10.41
CA LEU A 13 16.62 -18.57 9.54
C LEU A 13 15.68 -17.68 10.34
N GLY A 14 16.18 -16.46 10.59
CA GLY A 14 15.36 -15.33 10.97
C GLY A 14 14.10 -15.38 10.13
N ILE A 15 12.99 -15.50 10.84
CA ILE A 15 11.62 -15.47 10.35
C ILE A 15 11.57 -14.36 9.31
N PHE A 16 11.67 -14.74 8.03
CA PHE A 16 11.32 -13.87 6.92
C PHE A 16 9.82 -13.70 7.07
N THR A 17 9.38 -12.77 7.93
CA THR A 17 8.18 -12.05 7.60
C THR A 17 8.56 -11.31 6.32
N PRO A 18 7.97 -11.63 5.15
CA PRO A 18 7.88 -10.61 4.14
C PRO A 18 6.99 -9.58 4.82
N ALA A 19 7.57 -8.62 5.53
CA ALA A 19 6.94 -7.33 5.65
C ALA A 19 6.76 -6.92 4.20
N LEU A 20 5.57 -7.18 3.65
CA LEU A 20 5.13 -6.65 2.38
C LEU A 20 5.40 -5.16 2.54
N ALA A 21 6.50 -4.69 1.98
CA ALA A 21 6.95 -3.33 2.21
C ALA A 21 5.83 -2.45 1.68
N THR A 22 5.06 -1.86 2.59
CA THR A 22 3.87 -1.12 2.20
C THR A 22 4.36 0.07 1.39
N LEU A 23 4.13 0.04 0.08
CA LEU A 23 4.64 1.04 -0.83
C LEU A 23 4.06 2.40 -0.43
N ASN A 24 4.92 3.39 -0.26
CA ASN A 24 4.47 4.77 -0.17
C ASN A 24 3.91 5.20 -1.54
N TYR A 25 3.09 6.25 -1.59
CA TYR A 25 2.51 6.74 -2.82
C TYR A 25 2.88 8.21 -3.03
N ASN A 26 3.24 8.58 -4.26
CA ASN A 26 3.42 9.96 -4.68
C ASN A 26 2.10 10.46 -5.28
N CYS A 27 1.53 11.52 -4.71
CA CYS A 27 0.29 12.17 -5.16
C CYS A 27 0.62 13.60 -5.60
N GLY A 28 1.05 13.78 -6.84
CA GLY A 28 1.74 15.01 -7.25
C GLY A 28 3.04 15.18 -6.46
N ASP A 29 3.21 16.33 -5.80
CA ASP A 29 4.39 16.61 -4.95
C ASP A 29 4.24 16.13 -3.49
N GLU A 30 3.14 15.45 -3.16
CA GLU A 30 2.87 14.96 -1.80
C GLU A 30 3.19 13.48 -1.63
N LEU A 31 3.73 13.13 -0.47
CA LEU A 31 4.00 11.76 -0.07
C LEU A 31 2.89 11.25 0.86
N VAL A 32 2.28 10.13 0.49
CA VAL A 32 1.37 9.38 1.36
C VAL A 32 2.05 8.10 1.82
N TYR A 33 2.14 7.92 3.14
CA TYR A 33 2.79 6.73 3.71
C TYR A 33 1.97 5.47 3.48
N GLY A 34 2.63 4.41 3.01
CA GLY A 34 1.98 3.13 2.72
C GLY A 34 1.27 2.55 3.95
N SER A 35 1.89 2.65 5.13
CA SER A 35 1.30 2.17 6.38
C SER A 35 -0.06 2.80 6.68
N ARG A 36 -0.27 4.07 6.32
CA ARG A 36 -1.57 4.72 6.46
C ARG A 36 -2.59 4.16 5.46
N ILE A 37 -2.18 3.97 4.21
CA ILE A 37 -3.01 3.39 3.16
C ILE A 37 -3.45 1.97 3.53
N GLU A 38 -2.53 1.14 4.02
CA GLU A 38 -2.84 -0.24 4.44
C GLU A 38 -3.81 -0.27 5.62
N SER A 39 -3.63 0.60 6.60
CA SER A 39 -4.58 0.73 7.72
C SER A 39 -5.99 1.08 7.23
N GLU A 40 -6.12 2.07 6.35
CA GLU A 40 -7.43 2.49 5.80
C GLU A 40 -8.02 1.45 4.83
N LEU A 41 -7.18 0.75 4.08
CA LEU A 41 -7.58 -0.39 3.24
C LEU A 41 -8.18 -1.51 4.10
N ASN A 42 -7.55 -1.85 5.23
CA ASN A 42 -8.06 -2.85 6.17
C ASN A 42 -9.44 -2.47 6.70
N ILE A 43 -9.62 -1.20 7.09
CA ILE A 43 -10.88 -0.66 7.59
C ILE A 43 -11.95 -0.72 6.49
N GLY A 44 -11.65 -0.18 5.31
CA GLY A 44 -12.58 -0.14 4.18
C GLY A 44 -13.01 -1.54 3.72
N PHE A 45 -12.07 -2.48 3.63
CA PHE A 45 -12.36 -3.85 3.23
C PHE A 45 -13.27 -4.57 4.23
N ASN A 46 -13.00 -4.42 5.53
CA ASN A 46 -13.84 -5.01 6.57
C ASN A 46 -15.24 -4.38 6.59
N GLN A 47 -15.34 -3.07 6.37
CA GLN A 47 -16.62 -2.37 6.26
C GLN A 47 -17.43 -2.87 5.06
N ALA A 48 -16.83 -2.99 3.88
CA ALA A 48 -17.49 -3.52 2.69
C ALA A 48 -18.03 -4.95 2.93
N ARG A 49 -17.24 -5.81 3.58
CA ARG A 49 -17.70 -7.16 3.98
C ARG A 49 -18.87 -7.12 4.95
N ALA A 50 -18.83 -6.24 5.95
CA ALA A 50 -19.92 -6.09 6.92
C ALA A 50 -21.23 -5.58 6.29
N GLN A 51 -21.13 -4.83 5.18
CA GLN A 51 -22.27 -4.37 4.38
C GLN A 51 -22.83 -5.44 3.42
N GLY A 52 -22.33 -6.68 3.49
CA GLY A 52 -22.80 -7.79 2.66
C GLY A 52 -22.24 -7.78 1.24
N MET A 53 -21.19 -6.99 0.96
CA MET A 53 -20.47 -7.12 -0.29
C MET A 53 -19.74 -8.47 -0.28
N HIS A 54 -19.88 -9.24 -1.37
CA HIS A 54 -19.33 -10.58 -1.48
C HIS A 54 -18.37 -10.66 -2.66
N SER A 55 -17.22 -11.30 -2.45
CA SER A 55 -16.14 -11.40 -3.44
C SER A 55 -16.58 -12.09 -4.73
N GLY A 56 -17.49 -13.06 -4.68
CA GLY A 56 -17.97 -13.79 -5.85
C GLY A 56 -18.76 -12.98 -6.87
N ILE A 57 -19.10 -11.72 -6.57
CA ILE A 57 -19.83 -10.81 -7.47
C ILE A 57 -18.85 -9.95 -8.30
N TYR A 58 -17.61 -9.79 -7.83
CA TYR A 58 -16.63 -8.86 -8.40
C TYR A 58 -15.43 -9.61 -8.97
N ASN A 59 -15.06 -9.30 -10.20
CA ASN A 59 -13.82 -9.77 -10.80
C ASN A 59 -12.61 -9.11 -10.11
N ALA A 60 -11.43 -9.74 -10.22
CA ALA A 60 -10.20 -9.22 -9.62
C ALA A 60 -9.81 -7.82 -10.14
N SER A 61 -10.26 -7.40 -11.32
CA SER A 61 -10.03 -6.05 -11.84
C SER A 61 -11.08 -5.02 -11.41
N GLU A 62 -12.21 -5.46 -10.87
CA GLU A 62 -13.33 -4.58 -10.51
C GLU A 62 -13.16 -4.00 -9.11
N SER A 63 -13.57 -2.74 -8.94
CA SER A 63 -13.59 -2.10 -7.64
C SER A 63 -14.65 -2.76 -6.77
N TYR A 64 -14.20 -3.49 -5.74
CA TYR A 64 -15.04 -4.05 -4.69
C TYR A 64 -15.39 -3.01 -3.64
N GLY A 65 -14.55 -2.00 -3.42
CA GLY A 65 -14.84 -0.93 -2.47
C GLY A 65 -13.87 0.23 -2.57
N SER A 66 -14.14 1.28 -1.79
CA SER A 66 -13.23 2.41 -1.65
C SER A 66 -13.27 2.97 -0.24
N ARG A 67 -12.20 3.68 0.14
CA ARG A 67 -12.08 4.37 1.41
C ARG A 67 -11.41 5.72 1.21
N THR A 68 -12.03 6.78 1.73
CA THR A 68 -11.49 8.14 1.71
C THR A 68 -11.05 8.55 3.11
N PHE A 69 -9.89 9.20 3.23
CA PHE A 69 -9.33 9.70 4.48
C PHE A 69 -8.46 10.94 4.28
N GLU A 70 -8.30 11.74 5.32
CA GLU A 70 -7.48 12.96 5.30
C GLU A 70 -6.02 12.66 5.64
N VAL A 71 -5.11 13.36 4.95
CA VAL A 71 -3.66 13.31 5.18
C VAL A 71 -3.12 14.73 5.27
N SER A 72 -2.16 14.93 6.18
CA SER A 72 -1.39 16.18 6.23
C SER A 72 -0.25 16.13 5.22
N SER A 73 -0.07 17.22 4.47
CA SER A 73 1.07 17.40 3.59
C SER A 73 2.39 17.29 4.34
N VAL A 74 3.33 16.59 3.73
CA VAL A 74 4.70 16.43 4.26
C VAL A 74 5.55 17.64 3.87
N SER A 75 5.25 18.28 2.74
CA SER A 75 6.00 19.44 2.22
C SER A 75 5.46 20.79 2.72
N ARG A 76 4.18 20.84 3.13
CA ARG A 76 3.46 22.07 3.50
C ARG A 76 2.70 21.86 4.82
N SER A 77 3.24 22.37 5.92
CA SER A 77 2.75 22.10 7.29
C SER A 77 1.29 22.47 7.59
N SER A 78 0.64 23.29 6.77
CA SER A 78 -0.76 23.72 6.94
C SER A 78 -1.73 23.15 5.89
N VAL A 79 -1.25 22.32 4.96
CA VAL A 79 -2.09 21.73 3.91
C VAL A 79 -2.57 20.35 4.35
N ARG A 80 -3.88 20.14 4.27
CA ARG A 80 -4.51 18.82 4.37
C ARG A 80 -5.20 18.52 3.07
N PHE A 81 -5.23 17.24 2.71
CA PHE A 81 -5.85 16.78 1.48
C PHE A 81 -6.48 15.41 1.70
N SER A 82 -7.49 15.11 0.89
CA SER A 82 -8.18 13.83 0.96
C SER A 82 -7.48 12.82 0.05
N VAL A 83 -7.45 11.56 0.47
CA VAL A 83 -6.93 10.43 -0.31
C VAL A 83 -8.02 9.38 -0.39
N THR A 84 -8.33 8.91 -1.60
CA THR A 84 -9.28 7.83 -1.86
C THR A 84 -8.54 6.62 -2.41
N VAL A 85 -8.66 5.49 -1.70
CA VAL A 85 -8.07 4.20 -2.07
C VAL A 85 -9.19 3.28 -2.51
N HIS A 86 -9.11 2.79 -3.75
CA HIS A 86 -9.99 1.76 -4.30
C HIS A 86 -9.31 0.40 -4.23
N PHE A 87 -10.09 -0.64 -3.95
CA PHE A 87 -9.59 -1.99 -3.83
C PHE A 87 -10.58 -3.01 -4.40
N ASN A 88 -10.04 -4.16 -4.81
CA ASN A 88 -10.82 -5.29 -5.32
C ASN A 88 -11.22 -6.27 -4.21
N SER A 89 -11.89 -7.36 -4.61
CA SER A 89 -12.39 -8.41 -3.73
C SER A 89 -11.27 -9.22 -3.06
N ASP A 90 -10.07 -9.23 -3.64
CA ASP A 90 -8.84 -9.82 -3.09
C ASP A 90 -8.06 -8.84 -2.21
N LYS A 91 -8.63 -7.66 -1.90
CA LYS A 91 -8.01 -6.60 -1.10
C LYS A 91 -6.73 -6.03 -1.74
N ILE A 92 -6.62 -6.10 -3.06
CA ILE A 92 -5.57 -5.48 -3.86
C ILE A 92 -6.01 -4.07 -4.21
N ILE A 93 -5.11 -3.09 -4.03
CA ILE A 93 -5.35 -1.70 -4.41
C ILE A 93 -5.41 -1.61 -5.94
N THR A 94 -6.53 -1.12 -6.48
CA THR A 94 -6.74 -0.96 -7.93
C THR A 94 -6.49 0.48 -8.38
N LYS A 95 -6.73 1.46 -7.50
CA LYS A 95 -6.57 2.88 -7.80
C LYS A 95 -6.38 3.69 -6.51
N VAL A 96 -5.48 4.66 -6.53
CA VAL A 96 -5.35 5.66 -5.47
C VAL A 96 -5.41 7.05 -6.09
N MET A 97 -6.26 7.92 -5.52
CA MET A 97 -6.42 9.31 -5.92
C MET A 97 -6.28 10.21 -4.70
N ALA A 98 -5.84 11.43 -4.90
CA ALA A 98 -5.93 12.48 -3.88
C ALA A 98 -6.66 13.70 -4.43
N GLU A 99 -7.33 14.45 -3.55
CA GLU A 99 -7.87 15.77 -3.86
C GLU A 99 -7.06 16.83 -3.12
N ILE A 100 -6.23 17.55 -3.86
CA ILE A 100 -5.31 18.56 -3.32
C ILE A 100 -5.74 19.91 -3.88
N ASN A 101 -6.12 20.85 -3.01
CA ASN A 101 -6.60 22.18 -3.40
C ASN A 101 -7.78 22.14 -4.40
N GLY A 102 -8.65 21.13 -4.31
CA GLY A 102 -9.79 20.92 -5.20
C GLY A 102 -9.46 20.24 -6.54
N GLU A 103 -8.19 19.86 -6.76
CA GLU A 103 -7.78 19.11 -7.95
C GLU A 103 -7.59 17.63 -7.64
N GLN A 104 -8.14 16.76 -8.49
CA GLN A 104 -7.90 15.32 -8.39
C GLN A 104 -6.57 14.94 -9.04
N VAL A 105 -5.67 14.38 -8.23
CA VAL A 105 -4.38 13.86 -8.68
C VAL A 105 -4.33 12.34 -8.53
N ARG A 106 -3.74 11.66 -9.51
CA ARG A 106 -3.45 10.24 -9.40
C ARG A 106 -2.26 10.04 -8.45
N CYS A 107 -2.34 8.99 -7.64
CA CYS A 107 -1.26 8.60 -6.76
C CYS A 107 -0.62 7.29 -7.24
N ASP A 108 0.69 7.29 -7.45
CA ASP A 108 1.42 6.11 -7.92
C ASP A 108 2.43 5.62 -6.87
N PRO A 109 2.69 4.30 -6.78
CA PRO A 109 3.62 3.77 -5.80
C PRO A 109 5.04 4.33 -5.97
N LYS A 110 5.59 4.89 -4.89
CA LYS A 110 6.96 5.41 -4.82
C LYS A 110 7.96 4.25 -4.78
N GLY A 111 8.87 4.22 -5.73
CA GLY A 111 9.94 3.22 -5.79
C GLY A 111 9.65 2.02 -6.69
N VAL A 112 8.55 2.02 -7.44
CA VAL A 112 8.48 1.23 -8.67
C VAL A 112 9.34 1.97 -9.69
N HIS A 113 10.65 1.71 -9.67
CA HIS A 113 11.47 1.96 -10.83
C HIS A 113 10.76 1.32 -12.02
N GLU A 114 10.47 2.10 -13.05
CA GLU A 114 10.28 1.58 -14.39
C GLU A 114 11.46 0.64 -14.65
N GLY A 115 11.19 -0.66 -14.57
CA GLY A 115 12.14 -1.70 -14.92
C GLY A 115 12.37 -1.60 -16.42
N GLY A 116 13.20 -0.64 -16.83
CA GLY A 116 13.91 -0.71 -18.08
C GLY A 116 14.70 -2.01 -18.06
N TYR A 117 14.20 -3.02 -18.76
CA TYR A 117 15.02 -4.12 -19.20
C TYR A 117 16.15 -3.51 -20.05
N GLN A 118 17.37 -3.53 -19.51
CA GLN A 118 18.60 -3.49 -20.29
C GLN A 118 19.19 -4.89 -20.26
#